data_AF-A0A953LMT9-F1
#
_entry.id   AF-A0A953LMT9-F1
#
_cell.length_a   1.000
_cell.length_b   1.000
_cell.length_c   1.000
_cell.angle_alpha   90.00
_cell.angle_beta   90.00
_cell.angle_gamma   90.00
#
_symmetry.space_group_name_H-M   'P 1'
#
loop_
_entity.id
_entity.type
_entity.pdbx_description
1 polymer ?
#
loop_
_entity_poly.entity_id
_entity_poly.type
_entity_poly.pdbx_seq_one_letter_code
_entity_poly.pdbx_strand_id
1 'polypeptide(L)' 'VQIRVLERPVQFRSMKIHFANGDTQNVELRDRIRAGGKSRVIDVEGGDRAIKTIEFVYDAQALGGRTAKVRVFGRN' A
#
# COMPACT_ATOMS: atom_id res chain seq x y z
N VAL A 1 3.83 -2.51 -8.26
CA VAL A 1 2.50 -2.12 -7.74
C VAL A 1 2.40 -0.62 -7.48
N GLN A 2 1.18 -0.08 -7.39
CA GLN A 2 0.93 1.32 -7.00
C GLN A 2 -0.26 1.41 -6.05
N ILE A 3 -0.10 2.21 -5.00
CA ILE A 3 -1.15 2.47 -4.02
C ILE A 3 -1.93 3.71 -4.47
N ARG A 4 -3.26 3.67 -4.36
CA ARG A 4 -4.15 4.81 -4.55
C ARG A 4 -5.04 4.98 -3.34
N VAL A 5 -5.17 6.21 -2.89
CA VAL A 5 -6.00 6.57 -1.75
C VAL A 5 -7.20 7.36 -2.24
N LEU A 6 -8.38 6.97 -1.80
CA LEU A 6 -9.63 7.66 -2.06
C LEU A 6 -10.23 8.16 -0.75
N GLU A 7 -11.10 9.16 -0.86
CA GLU A 7 -11.94 9.73 0.21
C GLU A 7 -11.17 10.53 1.26
N ARG A 8 -10.13 9.96 1.91
CA ARG A 8 -9.39 10.62 3.00
C ARG A 8 -7.89 10.37 2.90
N PRO A 9 -7.04 11.34 3.29
CA PRO A 9 -5.60 11.17 3.28
C PRO A 9 -5.15 10.06 4.25
N VAL A 10 -4.09 9.34 3.89
CA VAL A 10 -3.45 8.32 4.73
C VAL A 10 -1.96 8.60 4.82
N GLN A 11 -1.42 8.52 6.04
CA GLN A 11 0.02 8.56 6.26
C GLN A 11 0.54 7.13 6.29
N PHE A 12 1.25 6.71 5.25
CA PHE A 12 1.87 5.38 5.21
C PHE A 12 3.27 5.42 5.83
N ARG A 13 3.60 4.40 6.61
CA ARG A 13 4.95 4.17 7.15
C ARG A 13 5.69 3.16 6.28
N SER A 14 5.13 1.97 6.19
CA SER A 14 5.70 0.84 5.44
C SER A 14 4.59 -0.08 4.94
N MET A 15 4.98 -0.97 4.04
CA MET A 15 4.16 -2.13 3.67
C MET A 15 5.02 -3.39 3.63
N LYS A 16 4.37 -4.52 3.86
CA LYS A 16 4.97 -5.84 3.73
C LYS A 16 4.14 -6.66 2.74
N ILE A 17 4.81 -7.21 1.73
CA ILE A 17 4.21 -8.13 0.78
C ILE A 17 4.56 -9.54 1.22
N HIS A 18 3.54 -10.39 1.36
CA HIS A 18 3.71 -11.83 1.53
C HIS A 18 3.41 -12.52 0.21
N PHE A 19 4.37 -13.29 -0.27
CA PHE A 19 4.21 -14.10 -1.48
C PHE A 19 3.65 -15.49 -1.16
N ALA A 20 3.06 -16.12 -2.17
CA ALA A 20 2.47 -17.46 -2.02
C ALA A 20 3.51 -18.54 -1.66
N ASN A 21 4.79 -18.33 -2.02
CA ASN A 21 5.90 -19.22 -1.72
C ASN A 21 6.48 -19.05 -0.30
N GLY A 22 5.94 -18.11 0.50
CA GLY A 22 6.40 -17.84 1.86
C GLY A 22 7.41 -16.70 1.99
N ASP A 23 7.97 -16.21 0.88
CA ASP A 23 8.87 -15.06 0.90
C ASP A 23 8.14 -13.78 1.30
N THR A 24 8.90 -12.81 1.80
CA THR A 24 8.38 -11.48 2.12
C THR A 24 9.25 -10.37 1.57
N GLN A 25 8.62 -9.26 1.17
CA GLN A 25 9.30 -8.04 0.78
C GLN A 25 8.80 -6.89 1.65
N ASN A 26 9.72 -6.21 2.33
CA ASN A 26 9.42 -5.00 3.10
C ASN A 26 9.72 -3.78 2.25
N VAL A 27 8.76 -2.87 2.15
CA VAL A 27 8.90 -1.61 1.41
C VAL A 27 8.64 -0.45 2.35
N GLU A 28 9.64 0.41 2.51
CA GLU A 28 9.44 1.70 3.15
C GLU A 28 8.72 2.67 2.20
N LEU A 29 7.65 3.28 2.71
CA LEU A 29 6.85 4.25 1.97
C LEU A 29 7.10 5.66 2.50
N ARG A 30 6.96 5.83 3.82
CA ARG A 30 7.14 7.11 4.55
C ARG A 30 6.51 8.31 3.83
N ASP A 31 5.28 8.14 3.34
CA ASP A 31 4.62 9.11 2.46
C ASP A 31 3.18 9.40 2.90
N ARG A 32 2.75 10.66 2.72
CA ARG A 32 1.40 11.12 2.96
C ARG A 32 0.64 11.24 1.65
N ILE A 33 -0.21 10.25 1.37
CA ILE A 33 -1.02 10.26 0.16
C ILE A 33 -2.33 10.98 0.47
N ARG A 34 -2.58 12.10 -0.22
CA ARG A 34 -3.85 12.84 -0.12
C ARG A 34 -5.00 12.04 -0.76
N ALA A 35 -6.24 12.38 -0.40
CA ALA A 35 -7.41 11.79 -1.05
C ALA A 35 -7.38 12.06 -2.57
N GLY A 36 -7.62 11.02 -3.37
CA GLY A 36 -7.47 11.05 -4.83
C GLY A 36 -6.02 10.90 -5.32
N GLY A 37 -5.05 10.85 -4.41
CA GLY A 37 -3.63 10.71 -4.71
C GLY A 37 -3.18 9.27 -4.95
N LYS A 38 -1.92 9.14 -5.38
CA LYS A 38 -1.25 7.87 -5.64
C LYS A 38 0.18 7.90 -5.12
N SER A 39 0.70 6.75 -4.74
CA SER A 39 2.12 6.58 -4.40
C SER A 39 2.99 6.61 -5.66
N ARG A 40 4.30 6.66 -5.46
CA ARG A 40 5.27 6.18 -6.45
C ARG A 40 4.96 4.74 -6.89
N VAL A 41 5.50 4.34 -8.03
CA VAL A 41 5.53 2.92 -8.38
C VAL A 41 6.49 2.22 -7.41
N ILE A 42 6.04 1.07 -6.90
CA ILE A 42 6.79 0.21 -5.99
C ILE A 42 7.10 -1.05 -6.76
N ASP A 43 8.38 -1.35 -6.92
CA ASP A 43 8.80 -2.57 -7.59
C ASP A 43 8.60 -3.76 -6.66
N VAL A 44 7.97 -4.81 -7.20
CA VAL A 44 7.72 -6.04 -6.46
C VAL A 44 8.83 -7.01 -6.83
N GLU A 45 9.68 -7.31 -5.86
CA GLU A 45 10.79 -8.23 -5.99
C GLU A 45 10.25 -9.66 -5.93
N GLY A 46 9.94 -10.22 -7.09
CA GLY A 46 9.36 -11.55 -7.13
C GLY A 46 9.10 -12.16 -8.49
N GLY A 47 9.22 -11.41 -9.59
CA GLY A 47 8.93 -11.94 -10.94
C GLY A 47 7.55 -12.58 -10.99
N ASP A 48 7.51 -13.89 -11.25
CA ASP A 48 6.29 -14.70 -11.37
C ASP A 48 5.62 -15.08 -10.02
N ARG A 49 6.14 -14.62 -8.88
CA ARG A 49 5.56 -14.93 -7.57
C ARG A 49 4.20 -14.28 -7.39
N ALA A 50 3.18 -15.10 -7.12
CA ALA A 50 1.86 -14.60 -6.75
C ALA A 50 1.88 -13.91 -5.38
N ILE A 51 1.27 -12.72 -5.29
CA ILE A 51 1.06 -12.02 -4.03
C ILE A 51 -0.08 -12.71 -3.28
N LYS A 52 0.17 -13.07 -2.01
CA LYS A 52 -0.82 -13.69 -1.12
C LYS A 52 -1.51 -12.63 -0.25
N THR A 53 -0.73 -11.79 0.41
CA THR A 53 -1.23 -10.76 1.35
C THR A 53 -0.36 -9.52 1.27
N ILE A 54 -0.97 -8.35 1.46
CA ILE A 54 -0.25 -7.08 1.65
C ILE A 54 -0.68 -6.49 2.99
N GLU A 55 0.29 -6.24 3.86
CA GLU A 55 0.11 -5.58 5.15
C GLU A 55 0.59 -4.14 5.06
N PHE A 56 -0.17 -3.21 5.63
CA PHE A 56 0.17 -1.79 5.70
C PHE A 56 0.34 -1.35 7.14
N VAL A 57 1.43 -0.64 7.40
CA VAL A 57 1.58 0.17 8.63
C VAL A 57 1.28 1.61 8.27
N TYR A 58 0.25 2.19 8.89
CA TYR A 58 -0.24 3.52 8.57
C TYR A 58 -0.88 4.21 9.77
N ASP A 59 -0.90 5.54 9.71
CA ASP A 59 -1.65 6.37 10.64
C ASP A 59 -2.89 6.93 9.92
N ALA A 60 -4.08 6.48 10.32
CA ALA A 60 -5.33 7.05 9.83
C ALA A 60 -5.61 8.40 10.49
N GLN A 61 -5.80 9.43 9.66
CA GLN A 61 -6.30 10.73 10.13
C GLN A 61 -7.83 10.72 10.11
N ALA A 62 -8.43 9.86 10.94
CA ALA A 62 -9.88 9.69 11.03
C ALA A 62 -10.51 10.72 11.99
N LEU A 63 -10.56 11.98 11.57
CA LEU A 63 -11.43 12.96 12.23
C LEU A 63 -12.88 12.67 11.81
N GLY A 64 -13.71 12.20 12.76
CA GLY A 64 -15.17 12.08 12.60
C GLY A 64 -15.70 10.76 12.02
N GLY A 65 -15.05 9.62 12.26
CA GLY A 65 -15.60 8.29 11.95
C GLY A 65 -15.62 7.89 10.47
N ARG A 66 -15.06 8.72 9.58
CA ARG A 66 -14.93 8.43 8.15
C ARG A 66 -13.64 7.67 7.85
N THR A 67 -13.75 6.58 7.11
CA THR A 67 -12.63 5.72 6.72
C THR A 67 -11.96 6.23 5.44
N ALA A 68 -10.72 5.79 5.20
CA ALA A 68 -10.05 5.96 3.93
C ALA A 68 -10.22 4.68 3.10
N LYS A 69 -10.31 4.82 1.78
CA LYS A 69 -10.34 3.67 0.87
C LYS A 69 -9.02 3.56 0.15
N VAL A 70 -8.33 2.44 0.34
CA VAL A 70 -7.02 2.17 -0.28
C VAL A 70 -7.19 1.10 -1.34
N ARG A 71 -6.63 1.34 -2.53
CA ARG A 71 -6.57 0.38 -3.64
C ARG A 71 -5.13 0.14 -4.03
N VAL A 72 -4.78 -1.13 -4.27
CA VAL A 72 -3.46 -1.53 -4.78
C VAL A 72 -3.63 -2.02 -6.20
N PHE A 73 -2.83 -1.47 -7.11
CA PHE A 73 -2.83 -1.85 -8.53
C PHE A 73 -1.53 -2.58 -8.88
N GLY A 74 -1.68 -3.74 -9.54
CA GLY A 74 -0.60 -4.39 -10.26
C GLY A 74 -0.32 -3.69 -11.59
N ARG A 75 0.93 -3.75 -12.04
CA ARG A 75 1.33 -3.36 -13.40
C ARG A 75 2.21 -4.50 -13.90
N ASN A 76 1.87 -5.03 -15.08
CA ASN A 76 2.67 -6.01 -15.81
C ASN A 76 3.68 -5.28 -16.69
#